data_AF-A0A923X3T7-F1
#
_entry.id   AF-A0A923X3T7-F1
#
_cell.length_a   1.000
_cell.length_b   1.000
_cell.length_c   1.000
_cell.angle_alpha   90.00
_cell.angle_beta   90.00
_cell.angle_gamma   90.00
#
_symmetry.space_group_name_H-M   'P 1'
#
loop_
_entity.id
_entity.type
_entity.pdbx_description
1 polymer ?
#
loop_
_entity_poly.entity_id
_entity_poly.type
_entity_poly.pdbx_seq_one_letter_code
_entity_poly.pdbx_strand_id
1 'polypeptide(L)'
;FHHVDNARIIAYSKRTPGTIDGVDDDTVLVIVNLDGHAKQVGTVDLDLAALGLAADTRFSVHDLLGGATYEWQGSANYVELDPAGGRPAHIFHVRQGFRRDEHDHPFFA
;
A
#
# COMPACT_ATOMS: atom_id res chain seq x y z
N PHE A 1 5.13 -11.91 -2.94
CA PHE A 1 4.40 -11.42 -4.14
C PHE A 1 2.92 -11.53 -3.86
N HIS A 2 2.14 -10.61 -4.40
CA HIS A 2 0.67 -10.63 -4.30
C HIS A 2 0.10 -10.97 -5.66
N HIS A 3 -1.03 -11.69 -5.68
CA HIS A 3 -1.66 -12.06 -6.95
C HIS A 3 -2.37 -10.84 -7.54
N VAL A 4 -2.40 -10.75 -8.87
CA VAL A 4 -3.21 -9.78 -9.61
C VAL A 4 -3.90 -10.53 -10.74
N ASP A 5 -5.19 -10.26 -10.93
CA ASP A 5 -5.99 -10.87 -12.00
C ASP A 5 -5.61 -10.38 -13.42
N ASN A 6 -4.63 -9.48 -13.53
CA ASN A 6 -4.08 -8.96 -14.78
C ASN A 6 -2.57 -9.26 -14.87
N ALA A 7 -2.19 -10.11 -15.84
CA ALA A 7 -0.80 -10.51 -16.09
C ALA A 7 0.14 -9.37 -16.54
N ARG A 8 -0.39 -8.20 -16.89
CA ARG A 8 0.39 -6.98 -17.20
C ARG A 8 0.70 -6.16 -15.95
N ILE A 9 0.22 -6.57 -14.78
CA ILE A 9 0.48 -5.90 -13.51
C ILE A 9 1.24 -6.87 -12.60
N ILE A 10 2.28 -6.36 -11.93
CA ILE A 10 2.98 -7.10 -10.87
C ILE A 10 2.79 -6.38 -9.54
N ALA A 11 2.53 -7.15 -8.47
CA ALA A 11 2.42 -6.63 -7.11
C ALA A 11 3.36 -7.40 -6.16
N TYR A 12 4.15 -6.68 -5.38
CA TYR A 12 5.02 -7.25 -4.36
C TYR A 12 5.20 -6.31 -3.19
N SER A 13 5.51 -6.84 -2.01
CA SER A 13 5.81 -6.06 -0.83
C SER A 13 7.17 -6.39 -0.26
N LYS A 14 7.68 -5.45 0.53
CA LYS A 14 8.81 -5.64 1.43
C LYS A 14 8.39 -5.15 2.80
N ARG A 15 8.75 -5.92 3.82
CA ARG A 15 8.44 -5.60 5.21
C ARG A 15 9.69 -5.74 6.05
N THR A 16 9.87 -4.79 6.95
CA THR A 16 10.86 -4.83 8.03
C THR A 16 10.08 -5.07 9.33
N PRO A 17 10.06 -6.30 9.87
CA PRO A 17 9.35 -6.59 11.10
C PRO A 17 10.19 -6.20 12.33
N GLY A 18 9.51 -5.79 13.40
CA GLY A 18 10.09 -5.38 14.67
C GLY A 18 10.57 -3.93 14.68
N THR A 19 10.96 -3.46 15.86
CA THR A 19 11.56 -2.14 16.04
C THR A 19 13.06 -2.20 15.75
N ILE A 20 13.54 -1.42 14.77
CA ILE A 20 14.97 -1.27 14.44
C ILE A 20 15.36 0.19 14.65
N ASP A 21 16.36 0.46 15.48
CA ASP A 21 16.83 1.82 15.80
C ASP A 21 15.72 2.78 16.25
N GLY A 22 14.70 2.26 16.95
CA GLY A 22 13.54 3.03 17.42
C GLY A 22 12.43 3.25 16.37
N VAL A 23 12.56 2.67 15.18
CA VAL A 23 11.55 2.70 14.11
C VAL A 23 10.75 1.40 14.16
N ASP A 24 9.43 1.49 14.35
CA ASP A 24 8.49 0.36 14.35
C ASP A 24 8.42 -0.35 12.98
N ASP A 25 7.65 -1.45 12.90
CA ASP A 25 7.36 -2.18 11.67
C ASP A 25 7.07 -1.25 10.48
N ASP A 26 7.78 -1.47 9.37
CA ASP A 26 7.60 -0.73 8.11
C ASP A 26 7.25 -1.69 6.98
N THR A 27 6.31 -1.29 6.12
CA THR A 27 5.84 -2.09 4.98
C THR A 27 5.61 -1.23 3.76
N VAL A 28 6.30 -1.57 2.67
CA VAL A 28 6.10 -0.98 1.35
C VAL A 28 5.46 -2.01 0.42
N LEU A 29 4.35 -1.64 -0.20
CA LEU A 29 3.68 -2.39 -1.25
C LEU A 29 3.89 -1.67 -2.59
N VAL A 30 4.42 -2.40 -3.57
CA VAL A 30 4.73 -1.89 -4.90
C VAL A 30 3.84 -2.59 -5.93
N ILE A 31 3.17 -1.80 -6.78
CA ILE A 31 2.28 -2.29 -7.83
C ILE A 31 2.66 -1.59 -9.14
N VAL A 32 3.09 -2.34 -10.14
CA VAL A 32 3.70 -1.80 -11.37
C VAL A 32 2.98 -2.31 -12.61
N ASN A 33 2.74 -1.41 -13.55
CA ASN A 33 2.32 -1.74 -14.90
C ASN A 33 3.53 -2.13 -15.75
N LEU A 34 3.52 -3.34 -16.29
CA LEU A 34 4.56 -3.88 -17.19
C LEU A 34 4.36 -3.46 -18.65
N ASP A 35 3.24 -2.79 -18.96
CA ASP A 35 2.98 -2.14 -20.23
C ASP A 35 3.37 -0.66 -20.17
N GLY A 36 4.40 -0.26 -20.92
CA GLY A 36 4.89 1.12 -20.94
C GLY A 36 4.00 2.09 -21.72
N HIS A 37 2.94 1.62 -22.38
CA HIS A 37 2.11 2.43 -23.28
C HIS A 37 0.65 2.46 -22.85
N ALA A 38 0.07 1.31 -22.53
CA ALA A 38 -1.35 1.17 -22.26
C ALA A 38 -1.65 1.27 -20.75
N LYS A 39 -2.76 1.93 -20.43
CA LYS A 39 -3.37 1.85 -19.11
C LYS A 39 -3.72 0.40 -18.78
N GLN A 40 -3.42 -0.03 -17.56
CA GLN A 40 -3.79 -1.34 -17.04
C GLN A 40 -4.61 -1.20 -15.76
N VAL A 41 -5.57 -2.10 -15.61
CA VAL A 41 -6.47 -2.19 -14.46
C VAL A 41 -6.47 -3.63 -13.96
N GLY A 42 -6.60 -3.82 -12.65
CA GLY A 42 -6.76 -5.15 -12.07
C GLY A 42 -7.21 -5.10 -10.61
N THR A 43 -7.54 -6.26 -10.08
CA THR A 43 -7.75 -6.49 -8.65
C THR A 43 -6.53 -7.22 -8.09
N VAL A 44 -5.88 -6.60 -7.11
CA VAL A 44 -4.78 -7.21 -6.36
C VAL A 44 -5.34 -7.97 -5.18
N ASP A 45 -5.01 -9.26 -5.07
CA ASP A 45 -5.29 -10.08 -3.90
C ASP A 45 -4.05 -10.13 -3.00
N LEU A 46 -4.12 -9.36 -1.91
CA LEU A 46 -3.03 -9.17 -0.98
C LEU A 46 -2.92 -10.33 0.00
N ASP A 47 -1.76 -11.00 0.02
CA ASP A 47 -1.27 -11.69 1.22
C ASP A 47 -1.13 -10.70 2.40
N LEU A 48 -2.20 -10.53 3.17
CA LEU A 48 -2.26 -9.62 4.31
C LEU A 48 -1.27 -10.00 5.42
N ALA A 49 -1.01 -11.29 5.61
CA ALA A 49 -0.04 -11.76 6.61
C ALA A 49 1.38 -11.32 6.26
N ALA A 50 1.76 -11.37 4.98
CA ALA A 50 3.04 -10.83 4.50
C ALA A 50 3.15 -9.31 4.73
N LEU A 51 2.04 -8.58 4.72
CA LEU A 51 1.97 -7.16 5.06
C LEU A 51 1.90 -6.89 6.58
N GLY A 52 1.85 -7.94 7.41
CA GLY A 52 1.69 -7.80 8.86
C GLY A 52 0.29 -7.41 9.31
N LEU A 53 -0.70 -7.56 8.45
CA LEU A 53 -2.09 -7.23 8.69
C LEU A 53 -2.88 -8.47 9.10
N ALA A 54 -3.86 -8.28 9.99
CA ALA A 54 -4.84 -9.31 10.28
C ALA A 54 -5.80 -9.47 9.09
N ALA A 55 -6.39 -10.66 8.95
CA ALA A 55 -7.46 -10.88 7.98
C ALA A 55 -8.62 -9.90 8.21
N ASP A 56 -9.23 -9.42 7.12
CA ASP A 56 -10.36 -8.49 7.11
C ASP A 56 -10.14 -7.15 7.83
N THR A 57 -8.90 -6.79 8.18
CA THR A 57 -8.60 -5.50 8.80
C THR A 57 -8.79 -4.35 7.81
N ARG A 58 -9.17 -3.18 8.34
CA ARG A 58 -9.02 -1.91 7.63
C ARG A 58 -7.61 -1.38 7.81
N PHE A 59 -7.06 -0.79 6.76
CA PHE A 59 -5.73 -0.19 6.75
C PHE A 59 -5.68 0.90 5.71
N SER A 60 -4.75 1.84 5.89
CA SER A 60 -4.52 2.89 4.91
C SER A 60 -3.25 2.62 4.11
N VAL A 61 -3.26 3.04 2.85
CA VAL A 61 -2.09 2.99 1.98
C VAL A 61 -1.83 4.39 1.44
N HIS A 62 -0.61 4.88 1.63
CA HIS A 62 -0.18 6.20 1.16
C HIS A 62 0.76 6.04 -0.04
N ASP A 63 0.37 6.55 -1.21
CA ASP A 63 1.17 6.51 -2.44
C ASP A 63 2.31 7.53 -2.36
N LEU A 64 3.53 7.03 -2.28
CA LEU A 64 4.75 7.83 -2.20
C LEU A 64 5.09 8.53 -3.53
N LEU A 65 4.51 8.11 -4.66
CA LEU A 65 4.70 8.76 -5.95
C LEU A 65 3.67 9.88 -6.18
N GLY A 66 2.39 9.57 -5.96
CA GLY A 66 1.29 10.48 -6.23
C GLY A 66 0.82 11.33 -5.03
N GLY A 67 1.24 10.98 -3.82
CA GLY A 67 0.82 11.62 -2.56
C GLY A 67 -0.60 11.29 -2.09
N ALA A 68 -1.37 10.52 -2.87
CA ALA A 68 -2.73 10.13 -2.52
C ALA A 68 -2.75 9.07 -1.40
N THR A 69 -3.79 9.09 -0.57
CA THR A 69 -4.02 8.07 0.46
C THR A 69 -5.35 7.38 0.19
N TYR A 70 -5.37 6.05 0.36
CA TYR A 70 -6.55 5.22 0.18
C TYR A 70 -6.81 4.40 1.45
N GLU A 71 -8.08 4.19 1.77
CA GLU A 71 -8.52 3.28 2.82
C GLU A 71 -8.96 1.97 2.18
N TRP A 72 -8.28 0.88 2.55
CA TRP A 72 -8.52 -0.46 2.05
C TRP A 72 -9.03 -1.38 3.16
N GLN A 73 -9.76 -2.41 2.77
CA GLN A 73 -10.29 -3.40 3.70
C GLN A 73 -10.18 -4.79 3.07
N GLY A 74 -9.61 -5.73 3.83
CA GLY A 74 -9.40 -7.10 3.33
C GLY A 74 -8.35 -7.18 2.23
N SER A 75 -8.29 -8.33 1.55
CA SER A 75 -7.19 -8.63 0.63
C SER A 75 -7.39 -8.10 -0.79
N ALA A 76 -8.63 -8.04 -1.29
CA ALA A 76 -8.94 -7.71 -2.67
C ALA A 76 -9.10 -6.20 -2.90
N ASN A 77 -8.19 -5.60 -3.69
CA ASN A 77 -8.14 -4.15 -3.91
C ASN A 77 -8.01 -3.78 -5.39
N TYR A 78 -8.88 -2.90 -5.87
CA TYR A 78 -8.85 -2.38 -7.24
C TYR A 78 -7.66 -1.42 -7.45
N VAL A 79 -6.98 -1.55 -8.58
CA VAL A 79 -5.89 -0.65 -9.00
C VAL A 79 -6.02 -0.25 -10.47
N GLU A 80 -5.62 0.98 -10.78
CA GLU A 80 -5.54 1.51 -12.13
C GLU A 80 -4.22 2.26 -12.32
N LEU A 81 -3.44 1.86 -13.34
CA LEU A 81 -2.13 2.40 -13.64
C LEU A 81 -2.12 2.95 -15.06
N ASP A 82 -1.79 4.23 -15.20
CA ASP A 82 -1.84 4.98 -16.46
C ASP A 82 -0.47 5.61 -16.76
N PRO A 83 0.37 4.97 -17.60
CA PRO A 83 1.66 5.52 -17.99
C PRO A 83 1.56 6.91 -18.64
N ALA A 84 0.54 7.14 -19.48
CA ALA A 84 0.32 8.42 -20.15
C ALA A 84 -0.09 9.53 -19.17
N GLY A 85 -0.80 9.15 -18.10
CA GLY A 85 -1.15 10.02 -16.99
C GLY A 85 -0.06 10.20 -15.93
N GLY A 86 1.15 9.69 -16.16
CA GLY A 86 2.28 9.79 -15.22
C GLY A 86 2.21 8.87 -14.00
N ARG A 87 1.34 7.85 -14.03
CA ARG A 87 1.15 6.87 -12.95
C ARG A 87 1.40 5.44 -13.43
N PRO A 88 2.63 5.09 -13.84
CA PRO A 88 2.96 3.73 -14.29
C PRO A 88 3.02 2.72 -13.13
N ALA A 89 3.08 3.21 -11.89
CA ALA A 89 3.14 2.39 -10.69
C ALA A 89 2.52 3.12 -9.49
N HIS A 90 2.19 2.35 -8.46
CA HIS A 90 1.98 2.85 -7.10
C HIS A 90 3.09 2.30 -6.19
N ILE A 91 3.61 3.15 -5.32
CA ILE A 91 4.50 2.73 -4.22
C ILE A 91 3.81 3.14 -2.92
N PHE A 92 3.16 2.19 -2.29
CA PHE A 92 2.39 2.42 -1.09
C PHE A 92 3.20 2.17 0.17
N HIS A 93 3.23 3.14 1.08
CA HIS A 93 3.51 2.87 2.49
C HIS A 93 2.20 2.38 3.14
N VAL A 94 2.22 1.14 3.64
CA VAL A 94 1.07 0.50 4.29
C VAL A 94 1.05 0.87 5.77
N ARG A 95 -0.09 1.38 6.26
CA ARG A 95 -0.29 1.79 7.65
C ARG A 95 -1.49 1.09 8.24
N GLN A 96 -1.33 0.49 9.42
CA GLN A 96 -2.45 -0.12 10.13
C GLN A 96 -3.43 0.95 10.61
N GLY A 97 -4.73 0.69 10.46
CA GLY A 97 -5.78 1.59 10.91
C GLY A 97 -5.85 1.67 12.44
N PHE A 98 -5.53 2.86 12.95
CA PHE A 98 -5.73 3.39 14.31
C PHE A 98 -4.90 2.81 15.48
N ARG A 99 -3.73 3.42 15.73
CA ARG A 99 -3.48 3.94 17.09
C ARG A 99 -4.37 5.17 17.24
N ARG A 100 -5.23 5.23 18.27
CA ARG A 100 -5.64 6.53 18.80
C ARG A 100 -4.37 7.13 19.37
N ASP A 101 -3.74 8.05 18.66
CA ASP A 101 -2.73 8.89 19.28
C ASP A 101 -3.48 9.90 20.18
N GLU A 102 -3.86 9.44 21.37
CA GLU A 102 -4.28 10.27 22.50
C GLU A 102 -3.05 10.96 23.12
N HIS A 103 -2.25 11.62 22.27
CA HIS A 103 -1.10 12.39 22.72
C HIS A 103 -0.72 13.59 21.86
N ASP A 104 -1.48 13.92 20.80
CA ASP A 104 -1.29 15.20 20.12
C ASP A 104 -2.07 16.30 20.88
N HIS A 105 -1.63 16.58 22.11
CA HIS A 105 -1.99 17.81 22.81
C HIS A 105 -1.06 18.92 22.31
N PRO A 106 -1.55 19.94 21.58
CA PRO A 106 -0.75 21.10 21.31
C PRO A 106 -0.53 21.86 22.62
N PHE A 107 0.73 21.91 23.07
CA PHE A 107 1.15 22.87 24.09
C PHE A 107 1.02 24.28 23.50
N PHE A 108 -0.07 24.97 23.82
CA PHE A 108 -0.10 26.42 23.72
C PHE A 108 0.27 26.99 25.10
N ALA A 109 1.40 27.70 25.13
CA ALA A 109 1.73 28.70 26.15
C ALA A 109 1.32 30.09 25.66
#